data_AF-A0A8S0UD24-F1
#
_entry.id   AF-A0A8S0UD24-F1
#
_cell.length_a   1.000
_cell.length_b   1.000
_cell.length_c   1.000
_cell.angle_alpha   90.00
_cell.angle_beta   90.00
_cell.angle_gamma   90.00
#
_symmetry.space_group_name_H-M   'P 1'
#
loop_
_entity.id
_entity.type
_entity.pdbx_description
1 polymer ?
#
loop_
_entity_poly.entity_id
_entity_poly.type
_entity_poly.pdbx_seq_one_letter_code
_entity_poly.pdbx_strand_id
1 'polypeptide(L)'
;MAEKKSNKPRLVCCIGDIHGYITKLQTLWSNLENLIGPADFQTARIIFLGDYCDRGPDTKKVIDFLISLPLKYPKQSHVFLCGNHDFAFAAFLGLLPSPPDGSPFSETWKEYEMNETKEGWYRGEGYENMHLQGRRWAGRMIGFNHAKNTEYNGSIYDARPTFESYGVQHGSAGINFALLYGVC
;
A
#
# COMPACT_ATOMS: atom_id res chain seq x y z
N MET A 1 39.04 4.51 -23.35
CA MET A 1 38.07 4.04 -24.37
C MET A 1 36.73 4.70 -24.06
N ALA A 2 36.11 5.39 -25.02
CA ALA A 2 34.81 6.02 -24.80
C ALA A 2 33.72 4.93 -24.76
N GLU A 3 32.92 4.88 -23.69
CA GLU A 3 31.72 4.06 -23.63
C GLU A 3 30.78 4.48 -24.78
N LYS A 4 30.52 3.56 -25.71
CA LYS A 4 29.47 3.73 -26.72
C LYS A 4 28.14 3.84 -25.97
N LYS A 5 27.54 5.04 -25.94
CA LYS A 5 26.16 5.20 -25.51
C LYS A 5 25.27 4.32 -26.38
N SER A 6 24.57 3.38 -25.74
CA SER A 6 23.55 2.57 -26.39
C SER A 6 22.41 3.48 -26.85
N ASN A 7 22.09 3.45 -28.15
CA ASN A 7 20.92 4.13 -28.72
C ASN A 7 19.59 3.39 -28.43
N LYS A 8 19.62 2.30 -27.66
CA LYS A 8 18.42 1.52 -27.34
C LYS A 8 17.59 2.28 -26.30
N PRO A 9 16.28 2.48 -26.52
CA PRO A 9 15.42 3.11 -25.53
C PRO A 9 15.40 2.27 -24.25
N ARG A 10 15.37 2.96 -23.10
CA ARG A 10 15.27 2.31 -21.80
C ARG A 10 13.91 1.63 -21.68
N LEU A 11 13.89 0.37 -21.26
CA LEU A 11 12.66 -0.33 -20.94
C LEU A 11 11.96 0.28 -19.72
N VAL A 12 10.64 0.45 -19.81
CA VAL A 12 9.78 0.88 -18.71
C VAL A 12 8.69 -0.18 -18.49
N CYS A 13 8.55 -0.64 -17.25
CA CYS A 13 7.49 -1.56 -16.84
C CYS A 13 6.57 -0.87 -15.83
N CYS A 14 5.27 -0.84 -16.12
CA CYS A 14 4.25 -0.35 -15.19
C CYS A 14 3.51 -1.55 -14.60
N ILE A 15 3.55 -1.69 -13.27
CA ILE A 15 2.95 -2.80 -12.53
C ILE A 15 1.72 -2.28 -11.80
N GLY A 16 0.56 -2.84 -12.11
CA GLY A 16 -0.72 -2.48 -11.48
C GLY A 16 -0.84 -2.94 -10.02
N ASP A 17 -2.05 -2.80 -9.50
CA ASP A 17 -2.41 -3.05 -8.10
C ASP A 17 -2.01 -4.45 -7.64
N ILE A 18 -1.43 -4.54 -6.43
CA ILE A 18 -0.89 -5.80 -5.90
C ILE A 18 -1.81 -6.38 -4.83
N HIS A 19 -2.39 -5.53 -3.98
CA HIS A 19 -3.37 -5.89 -2.96
C HIS A 19 -2.98 -7.13 -2.14
N GLY A 20 -1.79 -7.13 -1.54
CA GLY A 20 -1.36 -8.22 -0.66
C GLY A 20 -1.16 -9.58 -1.33
N TYR A 21 -1.24 -9.71 -2.66
CA TYR A 21 -1.07 -10.99 -3.36
C TYR A 21 0.40 -11.28 -3.71
N ILE A 22 1.21 -11.60 -2.71
CA ILE A 22 2.65 -11.85 -2.87
C ILE A 22 2.98 -12.89 -3.97
N THR A 23 2.23 -13.98 -4.07
CA THR A 23 2.46 -15.02 -5.10
C THR A 23 2.23 -14.50 -6.51
N LYS A 24 1.27 -13.58 -6.71
CA LYS A 24 1.03 -12.94 -8.01
C LYS A 24 2.19 -12.01 -8.36
N LEU A 25 2.64 -11.22 -7.39
CA LEU A 25 3.78 -10.33 -7.56
C LEU A 25 5.06 -11.09 -7.93
N GLN A 26 5.39 -12.16 -7.20
CA GLN A 26 6.57 -12.98 -7.46
C GLN A 26 6.50 -13.68 -8.82
N THR A 27 5.34 -14.22 -9.19
CA THR A 27 5.12 -14.83 -10.51
C THR A 27 5.29 -13.78 -11.63
N LEU A 28 4.69 -12.60 -11.48
CA LEU A 28 4.84 -11.51 -12.45
C LEU A 28 6.31 -11.10 -12.59
N TRP A 29 7.02 -10.93 -11.47
CA TRP A 29 8.42 -10.53 -11.46
C TRP A 29 9.30 -11.54 -12.19
N SER A 30 9.14 -12.83 -11.89
CA SER A 30 9.86 -13.92 -12.57
C SER A 30 9.56 -13.95 -14.07
N ASN A 31 8.30 -13.77 -14.47
CA ASN A 31 7.93 -13.71 -15.88
C ASN A 31 8.57 -12.52 -16.61
N LEU A 32 8.61 -11.34 -15.98
CA LEU A 32 9.27 -10.16 -16.55
C LEU A 32 10.77 -10.39 -16.74
N GLU A 33 11.45 -10.93 -15.72
CA GLU A 33 12.89 -11.23 -15.78
C GLU A 33 13.22 -12.21 -16.90
N ASN A 34 12.41 -13.26 -17.06
CA ASN A 34 12.59 -14.27 -18.11
C ASN A 34 12.27 -13.74 -19.52
N LEU A 35 11.23 -12.91 -19.67
CA LEU A 35 10.76 -12.46 -20.98
C LEU A 35 11.63 -11.33 -21.56
N ILE A 36 12.07 -10.40 -20.73
CA ILE A 36 12.81 -9.20 -21.15
C ILE A 36 14.28 -9.51 -21.46
N GLY A 37 14.84 -10.49 -20.76
CA GLY A 37 16.26 -10.82 -20.80
C GLY A 37 17.12 -9.92 -19.90
N PRO A 38 18.29 -10.42 -19.46
CA PRO A 38 19.04 -9.84 -18.34
C PRO A 38 19.57 -8.43 -18.61
N ALA A 39 19.96 -8.10 -19.84
CA ALA A 39 20.56 -6.82 -20.17
C ALA A 39 19.58 -5.64 -20.03
N ASP A 40 18.36 -5.81 -20.57
CA ASP A 40 17.32 -4.77 -20.50
C ASP A 40 16.68 -4.75 -19.11
N PHE A 41 16.42 -5.92 -18.52
CA PHE A 41 15.79 -6.02 -17.22
C PHE A 41 16.63 -5.34 -16.13
N GLN A 42 17.94 -5.57 -16.09
CA GLN A 42 18.82 -4.99 -15.08
C GLN A 42 18.86 -3.45 -15.09
N THR A 43 18.53 -2.80 -16.21
CA THR A 43 18.56 -1.33 -16.33
C THR A 43 17.17 -0.73 -16.49
N ALA A 44 16.12 -1.54 -16.40
CA ALA A 44 14.74 -1.12 -16.56
C ALA A 44 14.33 -0.04 -15.54
N ARG A 45 13.32 0.73 -15.89
CA ARG A 45 12.56 1.54 -14.93
C ARG A 45 11.27 0.78 -14.60
N ILE A 46 11.10 0.47 -13.33
CA ILE A 46 9.92 -0.22 -12.81
C ILE A 46 9.07 0.81 -12.05
N ILE A 47 7.81 0.95 -12.46
CA ILE A 47 6.85 1.87 -11.86
C ILE A 47 5.71 1.02 -11.28
N PHE A 48 5.62 0.97 -9.98
CA PHE A 48 4.50 0.36 -9.27
C PHE A 48 3.40 1.40 -9.10
N LEU A 49 2.19 1.08 -9.57
CA LEU A 49 1.10 2.04 -9.69
C LEU A 49 0.31 2.28 -8.39
N GLY A 50 0.64 1.56 -7.32
CA GLY A 50 0.03 1.70 -5.99
C GLY A 50 -0.77 0.47 -5.59
N ASP A 51 -1.57 0.64 -4.54
CA ASP A 51 -2.48 -0.34 -3.96
C ASP A 51 -1.76 -1.66 -3.62
N TYR A 52 -0.77 -1.54 -2.75
CA TYR A 52 0.06 -2.66 -2.29
C TYR A 52 -0.61 -3.45 -1.18
N CYS A 53 -1.39 -2.77 -0.33
CA CYS A 53 -2.10 -3.34 0.80
C CYS A 53 -3.56 -3.71 0.50
N ASP A 54 -4.19 -4.36 1.47
CA ASP A 54 -5.60 -4.72 1.53
C ASP A 54 -6.04 -5.82 0.57
N ARG A 55 -7.23 -6.38 0.83
CA ARG A 55 -7.88 -7.49 0.09
C ARG A 55 -7.13 -8.82 0.16
N GLY A 56 -5.87 -8.88 -0.26
CA GLY A 56 -5.03 -10.08 -0.21
C GLY A 56 -4.34 -10.27 1.15
N PRO A 57 -3.93 -11.51 1.46
CA PRO A 57 -3.55 -11.93 2.81
C PRO A 57 -2.13 -11.53 3.24
N ASP A 58 -1.25 -11.14 2.31
CA ASP A 58 0.19 -11.07 2.56
C ASP A 58 0.77 -9.66 2.33
N THR A 59 0.05 -8.60 2.73
CA THR A 59 0.53 -7.20 2.62
C THR A 59 1.95 -7.03 3.15
N LYS A 60 2.25 -7.55 4.35
CA LYS A 60 3.61 -7.48 4.91
C LYS A 60 4.67 -8.03 3.94
N LYS A 61 4.44 -9.22 3.36
CA LYS A 61 5.40 -9.85 2.45
C LYS A 61 5.54 -9.09 1.13
N VAL A 62 4.46 -8.45 0.65
CA VAL A 62 4.51 -7.54 -0.50
C VAL A 62 5.45 -6.37 -0.21
N ILE A 63 5.26 -5.68 0.92
CA ILE A 63 6.12 -4.56 1.30
C ILE A 63 7.58 -5.01 1.47
N ASP A 64 7.83 -6.13 2.17
CA ASP A 64 9.18 -6.72 2.31
C ASP A 64 9.82 -7.00 0.94
N PHE A 65 9.03 -7.53 -0.02
CA PHE A 65 9.50 -7.77 -1.38
C PHE A 65 9.90 -6.47 -2.09
N LEU A 66 9.04 -5.44 -2.05
CA LEU A 66 9.29 -4.15 -2.70
C LEU A 66 10.52 -3.45 -2.12
N ILE A 67 10.68 -3.46 -0.79
CA ILE A 67 11.86 -2.91 -0.09
C ILE A 67 13.15 -3.61 -0.54
N SER A 68 13.09 -4.91 -0.85
CA SER A 68 14.28 -5.68 -1.26
C SER A 68 14.75 -5.38 -2.70
N LEU A 69 13.91 -4.78 -3.55
CA LEU A 69 14.19 -4.63 -4.98
C LEU A 69 15.40 -3.73 -5.29
N PRO A 70 15.57 -2.53 -4.68
CA PRO A 70 16.74 -1.70 -4.95
C PRO A 70 18.07 -2.38 -4.60
N LEU A 71 18.09 -3.22 -3.57
CA LEU A 71 19.28 -4.00 -3.19
C LEU A 71 19.56 -5.13 -4.20
N LYS A 72 18.51 -5.86 -4.62
CA LYS A 72 18.63 -6.96 -5.59
C LYS A 72 18.98 -6.47 -7.00
N TYR A 73 18.47 -5.31 -7.38
CA TYR A 73 18.60 -4.74 -8.73
C TYR A 73 19.12 -3.29 -8.67
N PRO A 74 20.38 -3.06 -8.28
CA PRO A 74 20.93 -1.72 -8.03
C PRO A 74 21.03 -0.83 -9.28
N LYS A 75 20.94 -1.43 -10.48
CA LYS A 75 20.95 -0.70 -11.77
C LYS A 75 19.54 -0.37 -12.27
N GLN A 76 18.49 -0.93 -11.66
CA GLN A 76 17.12 -0.56 -11.95
C GLN A 76 16.76 0.76 -11.26
N SER A 77 15.75 1.45 -11.80
CA SER A 77 15.09 2.54 -11.09
C SER A 77 13.69 2.09 -10.70
N HIS A 78 13.40 2.15 -9.41
CA HIS A 78 12.09 1.80 -8.87
C HIS A 78 11.32 3.08 -8.49
N VAL A 79 10.05 3.15 -8.91
CA VAL A 79 9.12 4.21 -8.53
C VAL A 79 7.92 3.53 -7.89
N PHE A 80 7.51 4.00 -6.73
CA PHE A 80 6.37 3.47 -5.97
C PHE A 80 5.34 4.59 -5.82
N LEU A 81 4.26 4.51 -6.59
CA LEU A 81 3.15 5.45 -6.45
C LEU A 81 2.31 5.08 -5.23
N CYS A 82 1.79 6.10 -4.54
CA CYS A 82 0.89 5.89 -3.41
C CYS A 82 -0.53 5.72 -3.95
N GLY A 83 -1.09 4.51 -3.86
CA GLY A 83 -2.49 4.25 -4.14
C GLY A 83 -3.40 4.78 -3.03
N ASN A 84 -4.71 4.79 -3.28
CA ASN A 84 -5.65 5.26 -2.27
C ASN A 84 -5.71 4.32 -1.06
N HIS A 85 -5.43 3.02 -1.23
CA HIS A 85 -5.31 2.08 -0.12
C HIS A 85 -4.05 2.37 0.71
N ASP A 86 -2.90 2.56 0.05
CA ASP A 86 -1.63 2.84 0.75
C ASP A 86 -1.66 4.18 1.48
N PHE A 87 -2.29 5.20 0.89
CA PHE A 87 -2.49 6.50 1.54
C PHE A 87 -3.33 6.36 2.80
N ALA A 88 -4.41 5.58 2.74
CA ALA A 88 -5.28 5.35 3.87
C ALA A 88 -4.58 4.53 4.97
N PHE A 89 -3.75 3.55 4.60
CA PHE A 89 -2.91 2.82 5.54
C PHE A 89 -1.86 3.74 6.19
N ALA A 90 -1.14 4.56 5.42
CA ALA A 90 -0.18 5.54 5.94
C ALA A 90 -0.84 6.58 6.87
N ALA A 91 -2.06 7.01 6.54
CA ALA A 91 -2.87 7.87 7.40
C ALA A 91 -3.18 7.22 8.74
N PHE A 92 -3.56 5.94 8.74
CA PHE A 92 -3.81 5.20 9.98
C PHE A 92 -2.56 5.05 10.85
N LEU A 93 -1.40 4.85 10.23
CA LEU A 93 -0.10 4.80 10.90
C LEU A 93 0.44 6.17 11.36
N GLY A 94 -0.25 7.27 11.08
CA GLY A 94 0.20 8.61 11.43
C GLY A 94 1.44 9.09 10.65
N LEU A 95 1.65 8.55 9.44
CA LEU A 95 2.83 8.86 8.61
C LEU A 95 2.65 10.07 7.69
N LEU A 96 1.44 10.59 7.58
CA LEU A 96 1.18 11.74 6.72
C LEU A 96 1.76 13.01 7.35
N PRO A 97 2.42 13.88 6.57
CA PRO A 97 2.81 15.19 7.06
C PRO A 97 1.56 16.02 7.38
N SER A 98 1.68 16.96 8.32
CA SER A 98 0.61 17.92 8.62
C SER A 98 0.17 18.67 7.35
N PRO A 99 -1.12 18.99 7.21
CA PRO A 99 -1.62 19.77 6.09
C PRO A 99 -0.82 21.07 5.90
N PRO A 100 -0.36 21.39 4.67
CA PRO A 100 0.48 22.57 4.41
C PRO A 100 -0.19 23.91 4.74
N ASP A 101 -1.53 23.94 4.77
CA ASP A 101 -2.33 25.11 5.12
C ASP A 101 -2.50 25.30 6.65
N GLY A 102 -1.94 24.39 7.45
CA GLY A 102 -2.02 24.41 8.91
C GLY A 102 -3.35 23.89 9.48
N SER A 103 -4.26 23.42 8.64
CA SER A 103 -5.51 22.82 9.10
C SER A 103 -5.26 21.50 9.86
N PRO A 104 -6.06 21.17 10.90
CA PRO A 104 -5.98 19.86 11.52
C PRO A 104 -6.58 18.80 10.61
N PHE A 105 -6.13 17.54 10.74
CA PHE A 105 -6.68 16.42 9.96
C PHE A 105 -8.19 16.24 10.14
N SER A 106 -8.76 16.70 11.26
CA SER A 106 -10.20 16.67 11.51
C SER A 106 -11.04 17.48 10.52
N GLU A 107 -10.45 18.48 9.85
CA GLU A 107 -11.15 19.23 8.78
C GLU A 107 -11.53 18.31 7.61
N THR A 108 -10.75 17.26 7.36
CA THR A 108 -10.99 16.31 6.27
C THR A 108 -12.22 15.42 6.49
N TRP A 109 -12.79 15.42 7.71
CA TRP A 109 -13.92 14.56 8.05
C TRP A 109 -15.26 15.13 7.61
N LYS A 110 -15.39 16.46 7.61
CA LYS A 110 -16.67 17.19 7.51
C LYS A 110 -17.47 16.83 6.27
N GLU A 111 -16.82 16.71 5.12
CA GLU A 111 -17.48 16.39 3.84
C GLU A 111 -18.21 15.03 3.88
N TYR A 112 -17.70 14.08 4.66
CA TYR A 112 -18.18 12.69 4.67
C TYR A 112 -18.78 12.27 6.01
N GLU A 113 -18.98 13.19 6.95
CA GLU A 113 -19.43 12.91 8.32
C GLU A 113 -20.72 12.07 8.37
N MET A 114 -21.63 12.29 7.40
CA MET A 114 -22.86 11.50 7.26
C MET A 114 -22.64 9.99 7.09
N ASN A 115 -21.44 9.56 6.68
CA ASN A 115 -21.08 8.15 6.51
C ASN A 115 -20.45 7.53 7.75
N GLU A 116 -20.12 8.32 8.79
CA GLU A 116 -19.33 7.83 9.94
C GLU A 116 -19.97 6.62 10.62
N THR A 117 -21.27 6.70 10.93
CA THR A 117 -22.00 5.61 11.58
C THR A 117 -22.09 4.38 10.68
N LYS A 118 -22.31 4.57 9.37
CA LYS A 118 -22.46 3.49 8.41
C LYS A 118 -21.14 2.74 8.20
N GLU A 119 -20.04 3.47 8.04
CA GLU A 119 -18.70 2.91 7.80
C GLU A 119 -17.99 2.51 9.10
N GLY A 120 -18.54 2.90 10.25
CA GLY A 120 -18.00 2.60 11.57
C GLY A 120 -16.57 3.12 11.73
N TRP A 121 -16.34 4.41 11.43
CA TRP A 121 -14.98 4.97 11.42
C TRP A 121 -14.21 4.70 12.71
N TYR A 122 -12.91 4.50 12.58
CA TYR A 122 -12.02 4.29 13.71
C TYR A 122 -12.13 5.42 14.74
N ARG A 123 -12.25 5.02 16.01
CA ARG A 123 -12.34 5.89 17.21
C ARG A 123 -11.41 5.41 18.34
N GLY A 124 -10.39 4.61 18.00
CA GLY A 124 -9.38 4.18 18.96
C GLY A 124 -8.25 5.21 19.10
N GLU A 125 -7.16 4.83 19.74
CA GLU A 125 -6.04 5.72 20.05
C GLU A 125 -5.53 6.52 18.83
N GLY A 126 -5.39 7.84 19.00
CA GLY A 126 -4.83 8.74 17.99
C GLY A 126 -5.79 9.15 16.87
N TYR A 127 -7.05 8.70 16.89
CA TYR A 127 -8.02 9.04 15.83
C TYR A 127 -8.27 10.56 15.70
N GLU A 128 -8.09 11.33 16.78
CA GLU A 128 -8.32 12.78 16.83
C GLU A 128 -7.40 13.53 15.87
N ASN A 129 -6.20 13.00 15.65
CA ASN A 129 -5.18 13.56 14.75
C ASN A 129 -4.99 12.72 13.50
N MET A 130 -6.05 12.03 13.04
CA MET A 130 -5.99 11.11 11.90
C MET A 130 -6.77 11.66 10.71
N HIS A 131 -6.17 11.60 9.52
CA HIS A 131 -6.87 11.93 8.28
C HIS A 131 -8.09 11.02 8.07
N LEU A 132 -9.16 11.53 7.47
CA LEU A 132 -10.41 10.80 7.21
C LEU A 132 -10.17 9.38 6.70
N GLN A 133 -9.33 9.24 5.67
CA GLN A 133 -9.10 7.94 5.04
C GLN A 133 -8.46 6.91 5.99
N GLY A 134 -7.60 7.32 6.94
CA GLY A 134 -7.10 6.42 7.97
C GLY A 134 -8.21 5.92 8.89
N ARG A 135 -9.15 6.83 9.25
CA ARG A 135 -10.32 6.47 10.06
C ARG A 135 -11.27 5.51 9.33
N ARG A 136 -11.47 5.72 8.02
CA ARG A 136 -12.28 4.82 7.16
C ARG A 136 -11.61 3.47 6.95
N TRP A 137 -10.29 3.46 6.78
CA TRP A 137 -9.49 2.27 6.53
C TRP A 137 -9.49 1.30 7.71
N ALA A 138 -9.35 1.80 8.94
CA ALA A 138 -9.46 1.01 10.16
C ALA A 138 -10.89 0.94 10.72
N GLY A 139 -11.88 1.45 9.99
CA GLY A 139 -13.29 1.41 10.38
C GLY A 139 -13.87 0.01 10.40
N ARG A 140 -15.10 -0.14 10.89
CA ARG A 140 -15.83 -1.41 10.99
C ARG A 140 -17.06 -1.38 10.10
N MET A 141 -16.85 -1.70 8.82
CA MET A 141 -17.92 -1.79 7.84
C MET A 141 -18.49 -3.21 7.83
N ILE A 142 -19.82 -3.33 7.95
CA ILE A 142 -20.54 -4.60 7.88
C ILE A 142 -21.46 -4.56 6.67
N GLY A 143 -21.65 -5.72 6.03
CA GLY A 143 -22.59 -5.91 4.94
C GLY A 143 -21.90 -6.28 3.62
N PHE A 144 -22.69 -6.25 2.56
CA PHE A 144 -22.28 -6.72 1.24
C PHE A 144 -21.78 -5.57 0.36
N ASN A 145 -20.64 -5.78 -0.28
CA ASN A 145 -20.12 -4.91 -1.32
C ASN A 145 -20.61 -5.43 -2.69
N HIS A 146 -21.65 -4.80 -3.22
CA HIS A 146 -22.23 -5.18 -4.52
C HIS A 146 -21.26 -5.00 -5.70
N ALA A 147 -20.32 -4.06 -5.63
CA ALA A 147 -19.34 -3.85 -6.70
C ALA A 147 -18.30 -4.97 -6.78
N LYS A 148 -17.95 -5.56 -5.62
CA LYS A 148 -16.99 -6.67 -5.53
C LYS A 148 -17.67 -8.05 -5.45
N ASN A 149 -19.00 -8.06 -5.37
CA ASN A 149 -19.81 -9.26 -5.16
C ASN A 149 -19.32 -10.13 -3.98
N THR A 150 -19.00 -9.47 -2.85
CA THR A 150 -18.49 -10.11 -1.64
C THR A 150 -18.79 -9.27 -0.40
N GLU A 151 -18.63 -9.82 0.80
CA GLU A 151 -18.74 -9.06 2.05
C GLU A 151 -17.52 -8.17 2.29
N TYR A 152 -17.70 -7.04 2.96
CA TYR A 152 -16.59 -6.19 3.37
C TYR A 152 -15.67 -6.94 4.35
N ASN A 153 -14.36 -6.89 4.10
CA ASN A 153 -13.38 -7.54 4.95
C ASN A 153 -12.80 -6.57 5.99
N GLY A 154 -13.57 -6.31 7.05
CA GLY A 154 -13.20 -5.42 8.15
C GLY A 154 -13.67 -3.99 7.97
N SER A 155 -13.30 -3.34 6.86
CA SER A 155 -13.64 -1.93 6.58
C SER A 155 -14.09 -1.74 5.14
N ILE A 156 -14.48 -0.51 4.78
CA ILE A 156 -14.80 -0.16 3.40
C ILE A 156 -13.62 -0.36 2.43
N TYR A 157 -12.39 -0.39 2.98
CA TYR A 157 -11.15 -0.66 2.27
C TYR A 157 -10.78 -2.15 2.18
N ASP A 158 -11.52 -3.05 2.82
CA ASP A 158 -11.12 -4.46 3.01
C ASP A 158 -9.74 -4.59 3.68
N ALA A 159 -9.52 -3.81 4.74
CA ALA A 159 -8.23 -3.66 5.39
C ALA A 159 -7.85 -4.80 6.36
N ARG A 160 -8.80 -5.65 6.78
CA ARG A 160 -8.53 -6.71 7.77
C ARG A 160 -7.33 -7.61 7.40
N PRO A 161 -7.19 -8.09 6.15
CA PRO A 161 -6.03 -8.88 5.74
C PRO A 161 -4.70 -8.17 5.94
N THR A 162 -4.66 -6.83 5.80
CA THR A 162 -3.45 -6.05 6.10
C THR A 162 -3.10 -6.17 7.58
N PHE A 163 -4.04 -5.90 8.50
CA PHE A 163 -3.81 -6.06 9.94
C PHE A 163 -3.34 -7.49 10.29
N GLU A 164 -4.02 -8.50 9.76
CA GLU A 164 -3.70 -9.91 10.01
C GLU A 164 -2.31 -10.29 9.47
N SER A 165 -1.89 -9.72 8.32
CA SER A 165 -0.55 -9.94 7.75
C SER A 165 0.59 -9.41 8.65
N TYR A 166 0.28 -8.47 9.55
CA TYR A 166 1.19 -7.96 10.59
C TYR A 166 0.97 -8.62 11.96
N GLY A 167 0.13 -9.65 12.04
CA GLY A 167 -0.09 -10.43 13.27
C GLY A 167 -1.01 -9.75 14.29
N VAL A 168 -1.83 -8.78 13.88
CA VAL A 168 -2.75 -8.07 14.76
C VAL A 168 -4.21 -8.17 14.29
N GLN A 169 -5.14 -7.96 15.21
CA GLN A 169 -6.57 -7.91 14.87
C GLN A 169 -6.92 -6.63 14.10
N HIS A 170 -7.95 -6.71 13.24
CA HIS A 170 -8.48 -5.57 12.50
C HIS A 170 -8.85 -4.40 13.41
N GLY A 171 -8.37 -3.20 13.06
CA GLY A 171 -8.60 -1.97 13.82
C GLY A 171 -7.84 -1.90 15.15
N SER A 172 -6.82 -2.73 15.35
CA SER A 172 -5.93 -2.61 16.51
C SER A 172 -4.96 -1.45 16.33
N ALA A 173 -4.83 -0.58 17.36
CA ALA A 173 -3.74 0.40 17.43
C ALA A 173 -2.35 -0.27 17.52
N GLY A 174 -2.32 -1.58 17.80
CA GLY A 174 -1.10 -2.37 17.94
C GLY A 174 -0.30 -2.56 16.64
N ILE A 175 -0.79 -2.17 15.47
CA ILE A 175 0.03 -2.07 14.24
C ILE A 175 0.96 -0.85 14.34
N ASN A 176 1.77 -0.81 15.38
CA ASN A 176 2.74 0.26 15.61
C ASN A 176 4.06 -0.02 14.88
N PHE A 177 4.85 1.04 14.71
CA PHE A 177 6.17 1.05 14.06
C PHE A 177 7.09 -0.14 14.41
N ALA A 178 7.03 -0.67 15.63
CA ALA A 178 7.85 -1.81 16.05
C ALA A 178 7.60 -3.09 15.22
N LEU A 179 6.36 -3.34 14.78
CA LEU A 179 6.01 -4.49 13.94
C LEU A 179 6.40 -4.29 12.47
N LEU A 180 6.56 -3.04 12.02
CA LEU A 180 6.97 -2.69 10.65
C LEU A 180 8.48 -2.83 10.44
N TYR A 181 9.29 -2.66 11.49
CA TYR A 181 10.75 -2.72 11.43
C TYR A 181 11.39 -3.92 12.13
N GLY A 182 10.61 -4.80 12.76
CA GLY A 182 11.12 -6.02 13.39
C GLY A 182 12.11 -5.75 14.54
N VAL A 183 11.94 -4.65 15.25
CA VAL A 183 12.74 -4.34 16.44
C VAL A 183 11.99 -4.84 17.67
N CYS A 184 12.34 -6.06 18.12
CA CYS A 184 12.24 -6.43 19.53
C CYS A 184 13.47 -5.88 20.27
#